data_AF-M9QZC1-F1
#
_entry.id   AF-M9QZC1-F1
#
_cell.length_a   1.000
_cell.length_b   1.000
_cell.length_c   1.000
_cell.angle_alpha   90.00
_cell.angle_beta   90.00
_cell.angle_gamma   90.00
#
_symmetry.space_group_name_H-M   'P 1'
#
loop_
_entity.id
_entity.type
_entity.pdbx_description
1 polymer ?
#
loop_
_entity_poly.entity_id
_entity_poly.type
_entity_poly.pdbx_seq_one_letter_code
_entity_poly.pdbx_strand_id
1 'polypeptide(L)'
;MTGRLRDLVDADGRRLVRGAARPAVLAGAAEGAVAAMTVPAVLAIVRSPADGAWPWLLAIVVTAAGAAWAGYRATVAGYRAGAALLASVQRRAGELLRDGENPGESVVHGATRDAMAVSSLPAHLLRPWASAGAVPVGAALLVGAVDWRLALVVAATLPVSAVLLRATAAGRPLPGWAGWAGAAVVLVVVLGGDRLLSGTPDDARLAAVAVLAVQLATPLVRLAGLVATASAGVAALARVRVWAAPHSTGARSGNPLN
;
A
#
# COMPACT_ATOMS: atom_id res chain seq x y z
N MET A 1 -11.21 -9.34 13.65
CA MET A 1 -9.87 -8.78 13.96
C MET A 1 -9.84 -7.26 14.19
N THR A 2 -10.84 -6.48 13.74
CA THR A 2 -10.87 -5.01 13.77
C THR A 2 -11.14 -4.36 15.15
N GLY A 3 -11.78 -5.06 16.09
CA GLY A 3 -12.02 -4.54 17.45
C GLY A 3 -10.77 -4.48 18.33
N ARG A 4 -9.93 -5.52 18.30
CA ARG A 4 -8.80 -5.71 19.25
C ARG A 4 -7.55 -4.90 18.94
N LEU A 5 -7.45 -4.26 17.76
CA LEU A 5 -6.38 -3.31 17.42
C LEU A 5 -6.68 -1.90 17.93
N ARG A 6 -7.96 -1.58 18.21
CA ARG A 6 -8.34 -0.29 18.78
C ARG A 6 -7.83 -0.12 20.21
N ASP A 7 -7.67 -1.20 20.97
CA ASP A 7 -7.30 -1.14 22.39
C ASP A 7 -5.80 -0.89 22.63
N LEU A 8 -4.96 -1.21 21.64
CA LEU A 8 -3.51 -0.99 21.70
C LEU A 8 -3.09 0.39 21.20
N VAL A 9 -3.91 1.00 20.34
CA VAL A 9 -3.63 2.31 19.76
C VAL A 9 -4.49 3.34 20.48
N ASP A 10 -3.85 4.13 21.35
CA ASP A 10 -4.50 5.27 22.02
C ASP A 10 -5.23 6.17 21.02
N ALA A 11 -6.19 6.94 21.53
CA ALA A 11 -6.98 7.87 20.71
C ALA A 11 -6.10 8.77 19.82
N ASP A 12 -4.93 9.17 20.32
CA ASP A 12 -3.93 9.96 19.61
C ASP A 12 -3.30 9.22 18.43
N GLY A 13 -2.91 7.96 18.61
CA GLY A 13 -2.37 7.14 17.52
C GLY A 13 -3.38 6.95 16.39
N ARG A 14 -4.66 6.75 16.71
CA ARG A 14 -5.74 6.64 15.69
C ARG A 14 -5.93 7.96 14.94
N ARG A 15 -5.85 9.09 15.63
CA ARG A 15 -5.96 10.42 15.02
C ARG A 15 -4.79 10.68 14.07
N LEU A 16 -3.58 10.29 14.45
CA LEU A 16 -2.38 10.40 13.62
C LEU A 16 -2.46 9.50 12.37
N VAL A 17 -2.92 8.25 12.51
CA VAL A 17 -3.12 7.34 11.37
C VAL A 17 -4.18 7.89 10.40
N ARG A 18 -5.32 8.39 10.90
CA ARG A 18 -6.33 9.05 10.04
C ARG A 18 -5.79 10.32 9.37
N GLY A 19 -4.94 11.06 10.08
CA GLY A 19 -4.25 12.23 9.56
C GLY A 19 -3.30 11.88 8.41
N ALA A 20 -2.66 10.72 8.46
CA ALA A 20 -1.79 10.20 7.40
C ALA A 20 -2.57 9.57 6.22
N ALA A 21 -3.77 9.03 6.47
CA ALA A 21 -4.57 8.37 5.44
C ALA A 21 -5.04 9.34 4.33
N ARG A 22 -5.51 10.54 4.70
CA ARG A 22 -5.97 11.54 3.72
C ARG A 22 -4.90 11.91 2.67
N PRO A 23 -3.71 12.38 3.05
CA PRO A 23 -2.67 12.70 2.06
C PRO A 23 -2.18 11.46 1.30
N ALA A 24 -2.20 10.26 1.91
CA ALA A 24 -1.86 9.03 1.20
C ALA A 24 -2.85 8.71 0.07
N VAL A 25 -4.15 8.84 0.34
CA VAL A 25 -5.21 8.65 -0.67
C VAL A 25 -5.11 9.71 -1.77
N LEU A 26 -4.89 10.98 -1.43
CA LEU A 26 -4.70 12.05 -2.41
C LEU A 26 -3.46 11.80 -3.29
N ALA A 27 -2.35 11.36 -2.69
CA ALA A 27 -1.15 11.00 -3.43
C ALA A 27 -1.43 9.85 -4.41
N GLY A 28 -2.07 8.77 -3.96
CA GLY A 28 -2.42 7.65 -4.81
C GLY A 28 -3.38 8.02 -5.94
N ALA A 29 -4.36 8.89 -5.68
CA ALA A 29 -5.29 9.38 -6.69
C ALA A 29 -4.58 10.24 -7.74
N ALA A 30 -3.67 11.12 -7.31
CA ALA A 30 -2.87 11.95 -8.21
C ALA A 30 -1.88 11.10 -9.03
N GLU A 31 -1.25 10.07 -8.45
CA GLU A 31 -0.43 9.10 -9.18
C GLU A 31 -1.25 8.37 -10.26
N GLY A 32 -2.48 7.95 -9.94
CA GLY A 32 -3.41 7.37 -10.92
C GLY A 32 -3.78 8.33 -12.04
N ALA A 33 -4.00 9.62 -11.72
CA ALA A 33 -4.27 10.65 -12.70
C ALA A 33 -3.09 10.91 -13.64
N VAL A 34 -1.85 10.93 -13.14
CA VAL A 34 -0.63 11.03 -13.96
C VAL A 34 -0.53 9.87 -14.95
N ALA A 35 -0.70 8.63 -14.47
CA ALA A 35 -0.65 7.44 -15.31
C ALA A 35 -1.69 7.51 -16.44
N ALA A 36 -2.91 7.94 -16.11
CA ALA A 36 -3.97 8.10 -17.07
C ALA A 36 -3.74 9.23 -18.08
N MET A 37 -3.25 10.40 -17.65
CA MET A 37 -2.93 11.53 -18.54
C MET A 37 -1.78 11.20 -19.50
N THR A 38 -0.97 10.19 -19.19
CA THR A 38 0.09 9.71 -20.09
C THR A 38 -0.50 9.20 -21.42
N VAL A 39 -1.70 8.62 -21.41
CA VAL A 39 -2.36 8.09 -22.62
C VAL A 39 -2.68 9.20 -23.63
N PRO A 40 -3.47 10.24 -23.30
CA PRO A 40 -3.74 11.32 -24.23
C PRO A 40 -2.47 12.12 -24.56
N ALA A 41 -1.48 12.21 -23.65
CA ALA A 41 -0.19 12.82 -23.96
C ALA A 41 0.54 12.07 -25.10
N VAL A 42 0.65 10.74 -24.99
CA VAL A 42 1.27 9.92 -26.04
C VAL A 42 0.49 10.01 -27.34
N LEU A 43 -0.84 9.95 -27.29
CA LEU A 43 -1.69 10.10 -28.48
C LEU A 43 -1.51 11.48 -29.14
N ALA A 44 -1.39 12.55 -28.35
CA ALA A 44 -1.16 13.89 -28.87
C ALA A 44 0.22 14.00 -29.53
N ILE A 45 1.27 13.45 -28.91
CA ILE A 45 2.63 13.41 -29.48
C ILE A 45 2.66 12.66 -30.81
N VAL A 46 2.00 11.50 -30.87
CA VAL A 46 1.97 10.67 -32.08
C VAL A 46 1.16 11.32 -33.20
N ARG A 47 0.03 11.96 -32.89
CA ARG A 47 -0.88 12.55 -33.90
C ARG A 47 -0.44 13.93 -34.38
N SER A 48 0.10 14.76 -33.50
CA SER A 48 0.51 16.13 -33.81
C SER A 48 1.72 16.53 -32.95
N PRO A 49 2.95 16.21 -33.40
CA PRO A 49 4.16 16.39 -32.61
C PRO A 49 4.46 17.84 -32.18
N ALA A 50 3.97 18.83 -32.93
CA ALA A 50 4.37 20.24 -32.75
C ALA A 50 3.59 20.96 -31.62
N ASP A 51 2.26 20.82 -31.55
CA ASP A 51 1.44 21.72 -30.72
C ASP A 51 0.47 21.02 -29.75
N GLY A 52 0.14 19.74 -29.98
CA GLY A 52 -0.91 19.06 -29.22
C GLY A 52 -0.48 18.55 -27.83
N ALA A 53 0.82 18.34 -27.62
CA ALA A 53 1.32 17.62 -26.45
C ALA A 53 1.51 18.49 -25.20
N TRP A 54 1.81 19.78 -25.37
CA TRP A 54 2.20 20.66 -24.27
C TRP A 54 1.17 20.78 -23.14
N PRO A 55 -0.14 20.93 -23.40
CA PRO A 55 -1.13 20.98 -22.33
C PRO A 55 -1.14 19.71 -21.47
N TRP A 56 -0.97 18.54 -22.10
CA TRP A 56 -0.91 17.25 -21.41
C TRP A 56 0.38 17.08 -20.61
N LEU A 57 1.52 17.47 -21.18
CA LEU A 57 2.80 17.45 -20.47
C LEU A 57 2.77 18.36 -19.24
N LEU A 58 2.22 19.56 -19.36
CA LEU A 58 2.06 20.48 -18.23
C LEU A 58 1.12 19.91 -17.17
N ALA A 59 -0.04 19.35 -17.59
CA ALA A 59 -0.97 18.70 -16.67
C ALA A 59 -0.33 17.54 -15.91
N ILE A 60 0.47 16.70 -16.60
CA ILE A 60 1.25 15.63 -15.99
C ILE A 60 2.23 16.19 -14.96
N VAL A 61 3.02 17.21 -15.30
CA VAL A 61 4.01 17.80 -14.40
C VAL A 61 3.35 18.39 -13.16
N VAL A 62 2.28 19.16 -13.32
CA VAL A 62 1.52 19.77 -12.21
C VAL A 62 0.91 18.68 -11.32
N THR A 63 0.29 17.66 -11.91
CA THR A 63 -0.32 16.57 -11.16
C THR A 63 0.73 15.72 -10.44
N ALA A 64 1.86 15.45 -11.07
CA ALA A 64 2.99 14.74 -10.48
C ALA A 64 3.61 15.51 -9.31
N ALA A 65 3.76 16.84 -9.43
CA ALA A 65 4.20 17.69 -8.34
C ALA A 65 3.21 17.64 -7.16
N GLY A 66 1.91 17.71 -7.44
CA GLY A 66 0.86 17.53 -6.43
C GLY A 66 0.90 16.15 -5.76
N ALA A 67 1.11 15.09 -6.53
CA ALA A 67 1.27 13.72 -6.03
C ALA A 67 2.50 13.59 -5.12
N ALA A 68 3.64 14.16 -5.54
CA ALA A 68 4.87 14.16 -4.76
C ALA A 68 4.70 14.92 -3.43
N TRP A 69 4.05 16.09 -3.46
CA TRP A 69 3.76 16.86 -2.26
C TRP A 69 2.81 16.12 -1.31
N ALA A 70 1.70 15.58 -1.82
CA ALA A 70 0.78 14.78 -1.01
C ALA A 70 1.46 13.53 -0.43
N GLY A 71 2.32 12.87 -1.23
CA GLY A 71 3.13 11.74 -0.80
C GLY A 71 4.09 12.11 0.31
N TYR A 72 4.78 13.25 0.20
CA TYR A 72 5.64 13.78 1.26
C TYR A 72 4.85 14.01 2.55
N ARG A 73 3.68 14.64 2.48
CA ARG A 73 2.80 14.87 3.63
C ARG A 73 2.35 13.56 4.28
N ALA A 74 2.03 12.55 3.47
CA ALA A 74 1.67 11.22 3.95
C ALA A 74 2.83 10.53 4.68
N THR A 75 4.04 10.60 4.12
CA THR A 75 5.25 10.03 4.72
C THR A 75 5.58 10.71 6.05
N VAL A 76 5.57 12.04 6.12
CA VAL A 76 5.80 12.79 7.37
C VAL A 76 4.76 12.43 8.43
N ALA A 77 3.48 12.36 8.06
CA ALA A 77 2.43 11.96 8.98
C ALA A 77 2.60 10.50 9.46
N GLY A 78 3.03 9.60 8.58
CA GLY A 78 3.36 8.21 8.90
C GLY A 78 4.50 8.11 9.93
N TYR A 79 5.59 8.85 9.73
CA TYR A 79 6.70 8.88 10.70
C TYR A 79 6.28 9.43 12.06
N ARG A 80 5.46 10.49 12.10
CA ARG A 80 4.92 11.03 13.36
C ARG A 80 4.04 10.02 14.09
N ALA A 81 3.20 9.29 13.35
CA ALA A 81 2.39 8.21 13.91
C ALA A 81 3.27 7.08 14.48
N GLY A 82 4.33 6.71 13.75
CA GLY A 82 5.32 5.73 14.19
C GLY A 82 6.03 6.13 15.48
N ALA A 83 6.51 7.37 15.55
CA ALA A 83 7.18 7.90 16.75
C ALA A 83 6.26 7.93 17.97
N ALA A 84 4.99 8.31 17.80
CA ALA A 84 4.00 8.31 18.87
C ALA A 84 3.71 6.89 19.40
N LEU A 85 3.65 5.89 18.51
CA LEU A 85 3.50 4.48 18.89
C LEU A 85 4.73 3.96 19.64
N LEU A 86 5.94 4.33 19.21
CA LEU A 86 7.15 3.93 19.92
C LEU A 86 7.19 4.53 21.32
N ALA A 87 6.85 5.81 21.45
CA ALA A 87 6.79 6.49 22.74
C ALA A 87 5.75 5.86 23.69
N SER A 88 4.59 5.39 23.20
CA SER A 88 3.61 4.72 24.05
C SER A 88 4.09 3.36 24.54
N VAL A 89 4.78 2.59 23.70
CA VAL A 89 5.39 1.31 24.11
C VAL A 89 6.48 1.53 25.15
N GLN A 90 7.38 2.51 24.93
CA GLN A 90 8.45 2.85 25.88
C GLN A 90 7.90 3.28 27.24
N ARG A 91 6.83 4.09 27.26
CA ARG A 91 6.17 4.48 28.52
C ARG A 91 5.61 3.29 29.29
N ARG A 92 4.87 2.40 28.61
CA ARG A 92 4.34 1.18 29.25
C ARG A 92 5.44 0.27 29.76
N ALA A 93 6.52 0.11 29.00
CA ALA A 93 7.69 -0.65 29.46
C ALA A 93 8.29 -0.03 30.74
N GLY A 94 8.37 1.31 30.81
CA GLY A 94 8.81 2.03 32.01
C GLY A 94 7.85 1.86 33.20
N GLU A 95 6.54 1.84 32.97
CA GLU A 95 5.52 1.62 34.00
C GLU A 95 5.66 0.22 34.64
N LEU A 96 5.81 -0.82 33.81
CA LEU A 96 5.99 -2.20 34.30
C LEU A 96 7.26 -2.34 35.18
N LEU A 97 8.37 -1.73 34.76
CA LEU A 97 9.61 -1.71 35.54
C LEU A 97 9.44 -0.98 36.88
N ARG A 98 8.65 0.10 36.90
CA ARG A 98 8.37 0.87 38.12
C ARG A 98 7.52 0.08 39.12
N ASP A 99 6.60 -0.74 38.62
CA ASP A 99 5.71 -1.56 39.45
C ASP A 99 6.39 -2.86 39.96
N GLY A 100 7.69 -3.02 39.69
CA GLY A 100 8.51 -4.12 40.20
C GLY A 100 8.35 -5.43 39.42
N GLU A 101 7.58 -5.41 38.33
CA GLU A 101 7.59 -6.50 37.37
C GLU A 101 8.93 -6.44 36.63
N ASN A 102 9.77 -7.45 36.82
CA ASN A 102 11.03 -7.58 36.09
C ASN A 102 10.79 -8.54 34.91
N PRO A 103 10.35 -8.05 33.73
CA PRO A 103 10.03 -8.91 32.61
C PRO A 103 11.25 -9.69 32.09
N GLY A 104 12.48 -9.32 32.47
CA GLY A 104 13.71 -9.91 31.98
C GLY A 104 14.26 -9.19 30.74
N GLU A 105 15.58 -9.17 30.59
CA GLU A 105 16.28 -8.37 29.57
C GLU A 105 15.90 -8.78 28.13
N SER A 106 15.71 -10.08 27.88
CA SER A 106 15.31 -10.61 26.57
C SER A 106 13.95 -10.08 26.11
N VAL A 107 13.07 -9.76 27.05
CA VAL A 107 11.70 -9.30 26.83
C VAL A 107 11.67 -7.85 26.44
N VAL A 108 12.42 -7.03 27.18
CA VAL A 108 12.58 -5.60 26.88
C VAL A 108 13.25 -5.43 25.52
N HIS A 109 14.26 -6.23 25.21
CA HIS A 109 14.97 -6.19 23.94
C HIS A 109 14.06 -6.62 22.76
N GLY A 110 13.30 -7.71 22.93
CA GLY A 110 12.34 -8.19 21.94
C GLY A 110 11.20 -7.19 21.69
N ALA A 111 10.62 -6.63 22.76
CA ALA A 111 9.57 -5.63 22.67
C ALA A 111 10.05 -4.34 21.98
N THR A 112 11.27 -3.88 22.26
CA THR A 112 11.85 -2.70 21.61
C THR A 112 12.09 -2.93 20.12
N ARG A 113 12.63 -4.10 19.75
CA ARG A 113 12.86 -4.48 18.35
C ARG A 113 11.55 -4.59 17.57
N ASP A 114 10.55 -5.26 18.13
CA ASP A 114 9.24 -5.41 17.50
C ASP A 114 8.51 -4.04 17.46
N ALA A 115 8.65 -3.18 18.47
CA ALA A 115 8.11 -1.82 18.46
C ALA A 115 8.74 -0.93 17.37
N MET A 116 10.06 -1.02 17.20
CA MET A 116 10.78 -0.35 16.11
C MET A 116 10.26 -0.82 14.74
N ALA A 117 10.11 -2.14 14.55
CA ALA A 117 9.54 -2.70 13.32
C ALA A 117 8.13 -2.15 13.06
N VAL A 118 7.28 -2.12 14.09
CA VAL A 118 5.90 -1.62 13.99
C VAL A 118 5.85 -0.12 13.72
N SER A 119 6.73 0.68 14.33
CA SER A 119 6.78 2.13 14.15
C SER A 119 7.09 2.53 12.70
N SER A 120 7.79 1.67 11.96
CA SER A 120 8.12 1.89 10.55
C SER A 120 6.97 1.55 9.60
N LEU A 121 6.02 0.70 10.04
CA LEU A 121 4.93 0.20 9.19
C LEU A 121 4.06 1.33 8.62
N PRO A 122 3.62 2.35 9.38
CA PRO A 122 2.80 3.40 8.82
C PRO A 122 3.52 4.17 7.71
N ALA A 123 4.81 4.48 7.89
CA ALA A 123 5.59 5.22 6.90
C ALA A 123 5.79 4.42 5.60
N HIS A 124 6.01 3.11 5.70
CA HIS A 124 6.32 2.26 4.56
C HIS A 124 5.10 1.59 3.91
N LEU A 125 3.99 1.40 4.64
CA LEU A 125 2.81 0.69 4.12
C LEU A 125 1.65 1.58 3.72
N LEU A 126 1.43 2.75 4.36
CA LEU A 126 0.25 3.56 4.03
C LEU A 126 0.25 4.03 2.58
N ARG A 127 1.38 4.60 2.14
CA ARG A 127 1.48 5.13 0.78
C ARG A 127 1.27 4.02 -0.24
N PRO A 128 1.91 2.86 -0.11
CA PRO A 128 1.72 1.84 -1.12
C PRO A 128 0.38 1.11 -1.06
N TRP A 129 -0.25 1.01 0.12
CA TRP A 129 -1.64 0.55 0.22
C TRP A 129 -2.59 1.51 -0.48
N ALA A 130 -2.39 2.82 -0.32
CA ALA A 130 -3.20 3.83 -0.99
C ALA A 130 -2.98 3.79 -2.51
N SER A 131 -1.73 3.74 -2.98
CA SER A 131 -1.42 3.68 -4.40
C SER A 131 -1.90 2.38 -5.06
N ALA A 132 -1.82 1.26 -4.35
CA ALA A 132 -2.28 -0.06 -4.80
C ALA A 132 -3.74 -0.09 -5.25
N GLY A 133 -4.62 0.64 -4.56
CA GLY A 133 -6.03 0.75 -4.94
C GLY A 133 -6.29 1.96 -5.83
N ALA A 134 -5.74 3.12 -5.47
CA ALA A 134 -6.07 4.37 -6.14
C ALA A 134 -5.53 4.44 -7.58
N VAL A 135 -4.36 3.86 -7.86
CA VAL A 135 -3.78 3.86 -9.21
C VAL A 135 -4.64 3.06 -10.20
N PRO A 136 -4.96 1.77 -9.96
CA PRO A 136 -5.76 1.02 -10.94
C PRO A 136 -7.20 1.54 -11.04
N VAL A 137 -7.81 2.04 -9.96
CA VAL A 137 -9.14 2.68 -10.02
C VAL A 137 -9.07 3.98 -10.82
N GLY A 138 -8.10 4.84 -10.55
CA GLY A 138 -7.91 6.10 -11.28
C GLY A 138 -7.63 5.85 -12.76
N ALA A 139 -6.80 4.86 -13.08
CA ALA A 139 -6.54 4.42 -14.44
C ALA A 139 -7.82 3.92 -15.12
N ALA A 140 -8.61 3.05 -14.48
CA ALA A 140 -9.85 2.55 -15.06
C ALA A 140 -10.86 3.67 -15.33
N LEU A 141 -11.04 4.62 -14.41
CA LEU A 141 -11.97 5.75 -14.56
C LEU A 141 -11.58 6.67 -15.72
N LEU A 142 -10.30 7.06 -15.79
CA LEU A 142 -9.83 7.99 -16.82
C LEU A 142 -9.71 7.32 -18.19
N VAL A 143 -9.27 6.06 -18.25
CA VAL A 143 -9.33 5.28 -19.49
C VAL A 143 -10.77 5.17 -19.96
N GLY A 144 -11.73 4.98 -19.04
CA GLY A 144 -13.15 4.91 -19.36
C GLY A 144 -13.75 6.21 -19.89
N ALA A 145 -13.20 7.35 -19.48
CA ALA A 145 -13.59 8.65 -20.02
C ALA A 145 -13.13 8.85 -21.48
N VAL A 146 -12.06 8.17 -21.91
CA VAL A 146 -11.56 8.20 -23.28
C VAL A 146 -12.22 7.10 -24.13
N ASP A 147 -12.25 5.87 -23.60
CA ASP A 147 -12.81 4.69 -24.24
C ASP A 147 -13.27 3.67 -23.18
N TRP A 148 -14.58 3.50 -23.06
CA TRP A 148 -15.20 2.58 -22.09
C TRP A 148 -14.80 1.11 -22.30
N ARG A 149 -14.41 0.72 -23.53
CA ARG A 149 -13.99 -0.64 -23.85
C ARG A 149 -12.61 -0.92 -23.26
N LEU A 150 -11.68 0.02 -23.43
CA LEU A 150 -10.37 -0.03 -22.78
C LEU A 150 -10.51 0.03 -21.25
N ALA A 151 -11.51 0.74 -20.72
CA ALA A 151 -11.76 0.73 -19.28
C ALA A 151 -12.18 -0.64 -18.76
N LEU A 152 -13.02 -1.40 -19.47
CA LEU A 152 -13.40 -2.75 -19.05
C LEU A 152 -12.19 -3.68 -19.00
N VAL A 153 -11.30 -3.56 -19.97
CA VAL A 153 -10.02 -4.29 -20.01
C VAL A 153 -9.17 -3.94 -18.79
N VAL A 154 -8.99 -2.66 -18.49
CA VAL A 154 -8.24 -2.22 -17.29
C VAL A 154 -8.96 -2.66 -16.01
N ALA A 155 -10.29 -2.58 -15.95
CA ALA A 155 -11.08 -3.01 -14.81
C ALA A 155 -10.97 -4.54 -14.57
N ALA A 156 -10.78 -5.34 -15.62
CA ALA A 156 -10.52 -6.77 -15.50
C ALA A 156 -9.19 -7.09 -14.77
N THR A 157 -8.28 -6.11 -14.66
CA THR A 157 -7.05 -6.25 -13.86
C THR A 157 -7.30 -6.07 -12.35
N LEU A 158 -8.40 -5.42 -11.95
CA LEU A 158 -8.78 -5.23 -10.55
C LEU A 158 -8.97 -6.56 -9.80
N PRO A 159 -9.75 -7.55 -10.30
CA PRO A 159 -9.89 -8.83 -9.61
C PRO A 159 -8.57 -9.60 -9.52
N VAL A 160 -7.70 -9.54 -10.54
CA VAL A 160 -6.36 -10.16 -10.47
C VAL A 160 -5.54 -9.53 -9.36
N SER A 161 -5.52 -8.19 -9.31
CA SER A 161 -4.85 -7.43 -8.25
C SER A 161 -5.40 -7.78 -6.86
N ALA A 162 -6.73 -7.90 -6.75
CA ALA A 162 -7.40 -8.27 -5.51
C ALA A 162 -7.07 -9.71 -5.06
N VAL A 163 -6.98 -10.66 -5.99
CA VAL A 163 -6.56 -12.05 -5.70
C VAL A 163 -5.12 -12.08 -5.21
N LEU A 164 -4.20 -11.35 -5.87
CA LEU A 164 -2.81 -11.24 -5.44
C LEU A 164 -2.70 -10.61 -4.05
N LEU A 165 -3.44 -9.53 -3.79
CA LEU A 165 -3.54 -8.88 -2.48
C LEU A 165 -4.08 -9.83 -1.41
N ARG A 166 -5.09 -10.65 -1.73
CA ARG A 166 -5.63 -11.64 -0.78
C ARG A 166 -4.67 -12.79 -0.51
N ALA A 167 -4.03 -13.33 -1.55
CA ALA A 167 -3.06 -14.43 -1.41
C ALA A 167 -1.87 -14.02 -0.55
N THR A 168 -1.37 -12.81 -0.77
CA THR A 168 -0.28 -12.23 0.02
C THR A 168 -0.72 -11.91 1.44
N ALA A 169 -1.93 -11.36 1.65
CA ALA A 169 -2.49 -11.13 2.98
C ALA A 169 -2.68 -12.43 3.77
N ALA A 170 -2.89 -13.56 3.10
CA ALA A 170 -2.95 -14.90 3.68
C ALA A 170 -1.56 -15.48 4.03
N GLY A 171 -0.48 -14.71 3.86
CA GLY A 171 0.90 -15.14 4.20
C GLY A 171 1.50 -16.10 3.19
N ARG A 172 0.89 -16.29 2.01
CA ARG A 172 1.47 -17.14 0.97
C ARG A 172 2.55 -16.33 0.23
N PRO A 173 3.82 -16.75 0.27
CA PRO A 173 4.87 -16.08 -0.50
C PRO A 173 4.52 -16.20 -1.98
N LEU A 174 4.38 -15.07 -2.66
CA LEU A 174 4.26 -15.08 -4.11
C LEU A 174 5.64 -15.37 -4.69
N PRO A 175 5.74 -16.24 -5.70
CA PRO A 175 6.99 -16.41 -6.42
C PRO A 175 7.37 -15.09 -7.10
N GLY A 176 8.67 -14.81 -7.23
CA GLY A 176 9.16 -13.54 -7.80
C GLY A 176 8.65 -13.23 -9.20
N TRP A 177 8.22 -14.26 -9.95
CA TRP A 177 7.61 -14.11 -11.27
C TRP A 177 6.12 -13.71 -11.23
N ALA A 178 5.42 -13.80 -10.10
CA ALA A 178 3.97 -13.57 -10.01
C ALA A 178 3.55 -12.15 -10.44
N GLY A 179 4.38 -11.14 -10.14
CA GLY A 179 4.15 -9.77 -10.61
C GLY A 179 4.24 -9.67 -12.15
N TRP A 180 5.21 -10.37 -12.74
CA TRP A 180 5.39 -10.44 -14.20
C TRP A 180 4.29 -11.25 -14.89
N ALA A 181 3.81 -12.33 -14.28
CA ALA A 181 2.66 -13.07 -14.79
C ALA A 181 1.38 -12.22 -14.74
N GLY A 182 1.17 -11.43 -13.68
CA GLY A 182 0.11 -10.43 -13.63
C GLY A 182 0.22 -9.44 -14.78
N ALA A 183 1.40 -8.86 -14.99
CA ALA A 183 1.66 -7.95 -16.11
C ALA A 183 1.42 -8.60 -17.48
N ALA A 184 1.84 -9.85 -17.67
CA ALA A 184 1.62 -10.60 -18.91
C ALA A 184 0.13 -10.86 -19.15
N VAL A 185 -0.63 -11.24 -18.10
CA VAL A 185 -2.09 -11.39 -18.18
C VAL A 185 -2.73 -10.06 -18.55
N VAL A 186 -2.34 -8.95 -17.93
CA VAL A 186 -2.84 -7.62 -18.31
C VAL A 186 -2.54 -7.33 -19.78
N LEU A 187 -1.29 -7.54 -20.22
CA LEU A 187 -0.88 -7.30 -21.60
C LEU A 187 -1.70 -8.14 -22.60
N VAL A 188 -1.90 -9.43 -22.30
CA VAL A 188 -2.69 -10.35 -23.13
C VAL A 188 -4.17 -9.94 -23.15
N VAL A 189 -4.74 -9.59 -22.01
CA VAL A 189 -6.14 -9.14 -21.91
C VAL A 189 -6.33 -7.83 -22.67
N VAL A 190 -5.37 -6.91 -22.63
CA VAL A 190 -5.46 -5.63 -23.34
C VAL A 190 -5.26 -5.80 -24.84
N LEU A 191 -4.23 -6.52 -25.27
CA LEU A 191 -3.98 -6.79 -26.69
C LEU A 191 -5.09 -7.65 -27.31
N GLY A 192 -5.57 -8.65 -26.57
CA GLY A 192 -6.67 -9.52 -26.98
C GLY A 192 -8.00 -8.78 -27.03
N GLY A 193 -8.29 -7.96 -26.01
CA GLY A 193 -9.47 -7.12 -25.94
C GLY A 193 -9.53 -6.11 -27.08
N ASP A 194 -8.44 -5.39 -27.35
CA ASP A 194 -8.37 -4.47 -28.48
C ASP A 194 -8.60 -5.21 -29.81
N ARG A 195 -7.87 -6.30 -30.07
CA ARG A 195 -8.06 -7.08 -31.31
C ARG A 195 -9.47 -7.62 -31.49
N LEU A 196 -10.10 -8.11 -30.43
CA LEU A 196 -11.47 -8.63 -30.47
C LEU A 196 -12.48 -7.52 -30.81
N LEU A 197 -12.18 -6.29 -30.42
CA LEU A 197 -13.10 -5.16 -30.45
C LEU A 197 -12.90 -4.21 -31.64
N SER A 198 -11.67 -4.08 -32.16
CA SER A 198 -11.31 -3.12 -33.22
C SER A 198 -10.98 -3.76 -34.58
N GLY A 199 -10.72 -5.07 -34.64
CA GLY A 199 -10.50 -5.82 -35.90
C GLY A 199 -9.15 -5.56 -36.58
N THR A 200 -8.60 -4.35 -36.50
CA THR A 200 -7.25 -4.00 -36.97
C THR A 200 -6.57 -3.06 -35.96
N PRO A 201 -5.37 -3.41 -35.45
CA PRO A 201 -4.69 -2.60 -34.46
C PRO A 201 -4.13 -1.31 -35.08
N ASP A 202 -4.43 -0.17 -34.45
CA ASP A 202 -3.79 1.12 -34.71
C ASP A 202 -2.49 1.20 -33.91
N ASP A 203 -1.36 1.45 -34.58
CA ASP A 203 -0.03 1.51 -33.97
C ASP A 203 0.04 2.50 -32.80
N ALA A 204 -0.70 3.61 -32.90
CA ALA A 204 -0.78 4.61 -31.82
C ALA A 204 -1.51 4.08 -30.58
N ARG A 205 -2.53 3.24 -30.77
CA ARG A 205 -3.27 2.60 -29.67
C ARG A 205 -2.44 1.51 -29.03
N LEU A 206 -1.72 0.71 -29.81
CA LEU A 206 -0.81 -0.31 -29.29
C LEU A 206 0.29 0.30 -28.42
N ALA A 207 0.88 1.41 -28.85
CA ALA A 207 1.87 2.14 -28.06
C ALA A 207 1.30 2.63 -26.72
N ALA A 208 0.11 3.25 -26.74
CA ALA A 208 -0.55 3.71 -25.53
C ALA A 208 -0.89 2.57 -24.56
N VAL A 209 -1.39 1.45 -25.09
CA VAL A 209 -1.68 0.21 -24.35
C VAL A 209 -0.41 -0.36 -23.71
N ALA A 210 0.70 -0.42 -24.44
CA ALA A 210 1.96 -0.95 -23.93
C ALA A 210 2.49 -0.09 -22.78
N VAL A 211 2.44 1.24 -22.93
CA VAL A 211 2.82 2.18 -21.86
C VAL A 211 1.94 1.99 -20.63
N LEU A 212 0.62 1.89 -20.80
CA LEU A 212 -0.32 1.61 -19.71
C LEU A 212 -0.01 0.29 -19.02
N ALA A 213 0.25 -0.78 -19.77
CA ALA A 213 0.54 -2.09 -19.22
C ALA A 213 1.83 -2.08 -18.38
N VAL A 214 2.89 -1.43 -18.87
CA VAL A 214 4.15 -1.26 -18.10
C VAL A 214 3.91 -0.41 -16.84
N GLN A 215 3.16 0.68 -16.97
CA GLN A 215 2.82 1.53 -15.83
C GLN A 215 1.98 0.80 -14.77
N LEU A 216 1.06 -0.08 -15.18
CA LEU A 216 0.23 -0.89 -14.28
C LEU A 216 0.98 -2.07 -13.67
N ALA A 217 2.01 -2.60 -14.34
CA ALA A 217 2.84 -3.69 -13.80
C ALA A 217 3.68 -3.24 -12.59
N THR A 218 4.22 -2.03 -12.65
CA THR A 218 5.12 -1.49 -11.62
C THR A 218 4.50 -1.45 -10.20
N PRO A 219 3.28 -0.92 -9.99
CA PRO A 219 2.64 -0.92 -8.68
C PRO A 219 2.31 -2.35 -8.18
N LEU A 220 2.01 -3.30 -9.07
CA LEU A 220 1.77 -4.70 -8.70
C LEU A 220 3.03 -5.38 -8.16
N VAL A 221 4.18 -5.15 -8.78
CA VAL A 221 5.47 -5.66 -8.29
C VAL A 221 5.81 -5.04 -6.93
N ARG A 222 5.60 -3.73 -6.77
CA ARG A 222 5.83 -3.06 -5.47
C ARG A 222 4.93 -3.66 -4.39
N LEU A 223 3.64 -3.84 -4.69
CA LEU A 223 2.65 -4.43 -3.78
C LEU A 223 3.10 -5.77 -3.19
N ALA A 224 3.68 -6.66 -4.00
CA ALA A 224 4.17 -7.95 -3.52
C ALA A 224 5.25 -7.80 -2.43
N GLY A 225 6.20 -6.89 -2.61
CA GLY A 225 7.23 -6.60 -1.61
C GLY A 225 6.66 -5.96 -0.32
N LEU A 226 5.62 -5.15 -0.47
CA LEU A 226 4.98 -4.48 0.66
C LEU A 226 4.16 -5.40 1.53
N VAL A 227 3.49 -6.38 0.94
CA VAL A 227 2.74 -7.34 1.74
C VAL A 227 3.68 -8.25 2.52
N ALA A 228 4.84 -8.61 1.97
CA ALA A 228 5.88 -9.32 2.74
C ALA A 228 6.37 -8.49 3.95
N THR A 229 6.49 -7.17 3.78
CA THR A 229 6.87 -6.26 4.88
C THR A 229 5.73 -6.12 5.90
N ALA A 230 4.49 -6.08 5.43
CA ALA A 230 3.30 -6.01 6.28
C ALA A 230 3.08 -7.28 7.09
N SER A 231 3.24 -8.47 6.50
CA SER A 231 3.10 -9.75 7.19
C SER A 231 4.17 -9.92 8.26
N ALA A 232 5.41 -9.51 7.98
CA ALA A 232 6.49 -9.46 8.98
C ALA A 232 6.14 -8.52 10.15
N GLY A 233 5.55 -7.36 9.85
CA GLY A 233 5.07 -6.40 10.86
C GLY A 233 3.92 -6.92 11.71
N VAL A 234 2.95 -7.61 11.11
CA VAL A 234 1.84 -8.25 11.83
C VAL A 234 2.34 -9.38 12.73
N ALA A 235 3.29 -10.18 12.25
CA ALA A 235 3.93 -11.22 13.07
C ALA A 235 4.68 -10.63 14.27
N ALA A 236 5.35 -9.48 14.10
CA ALA A 236 5.97 -8.74 15.19
C ALA A 236 4.95 -8.24 16.22
N LEU A 237 3.83 -7.65 15.77
CA LEU A 237 2.73 -7.24 16.65
C LEU A 237 2.15 -8.41 17.46
N ALA A 238 1.99 -9.57 16.83
CA ALA A 238 1.47 -10.76 17.49
C ALA A 238 2.41 -11.21 18.63
N ARG A 239 3.73 -11.14 18.44
CA ARG A 239 4.72 -11.45 19.49
C ARG A 239 4.65 -10.47 20.66
N VAL A 240 4.59 -9.17 20.39
CA VAL A 240 4.43 -8.13 21.44
C VAL A 240 3.14 -8.34 22.23
N ARG A 241 2.07 -8.82 21.59
CA ARG A 241 0.80 -9.09 22.26
C ARG A 241 0.88 -10.24 23.25
N VAL A 242 1.64 -11.30 22.94
CA VAL A 242 1.85 -12.42 23.86
C VAL A 242 2.54 -11.91 25.14
N TRP A 243 3.41 -10.92 25.02
CA TRP A 243 4.07 -10.27 26.16
C TRP A 243 3.15 -9.40 27.01
N ALA A 244 2.21 -8.68 26.38
CA ALA A 244 1.33 -7.73 27.06
C ALA A 244 0.06 -8.35 27.67
N ALA A 245 -0.19 -9.65 27.44
CA ALA A 245 -1.27 -10.32 28.15
C ALA A 245 -0.88 -10.38 29.64
N PRO A 246 -1.71 -9.84 30.56
CA PRO A 246 -1.42 -9.96 31.98
C PRO A 246 -1.21 -11.45 32.26
N HIS A 247 -0.03 -11.80 32.75
CA HIS A 247 0.20 -13.13 33.31
C HIS A 247 -0.78 -13.19 34.46
N SER A 248 -1.98 -13.72 34.20
CA SER A 248 -2.94 -14.02 35.24
C SER A 248 -2.15 -14.89 36.18
N THR A 249 -1.76 -14.31 37.30
CA THR A 249 -1.00 -14.93 38.38
C THR A 249 -1.77 -16.17 38.73
N GLY A 250 -1.41 -17.26 38.07
CA GLY A 250 -1.92 -18.59 38.32
C GLY A 250 -1.66 -18.78 39.78
N ALA A 251 -2.75 -19.01 40.50
CA ALA A 251 -2.83 -19.33 41.90
C ALA A 251 -1.49 -19.81 42.44
N ARG A 252 -0.96 -19.11 43.45
CA ARG A 252 -0.01 -19.71 44.39
C ARG A 252 -0.60 -21.08 44.71
N SER A 253 -0.06 -22.13 44.12
CA SER A 253 -0.37 -23.49 44.52
C SER A 253 0.02 -23.53 45.98
N GLY A 254 -1.00 -23.56 46.84
CA GLY A 254 -0.80 -23.71 48.28
C GLY A 254 0.13 -24.88 48.47
N ASN A 255 1.28 -24.62 49.08
CA ASN A 255 2.19 -25.65 49.52
C ASN A 255 1.42 -26.49 50.54
N PRO A 256 1.07 -27.77 50.26
CA PRO A 256 0.34 -28.60 51.20
C PRO A 256 1.35 -29.23 52.18
N LEU A 257 2.01 -28.39 52.98
CA LEU A 257 2.89 -28.80 54.05
C LEU A 257 2.72 -27.83 55.23
N ASN A 258 1.57 -27.93 55.90
CA ASN A 258 1.36 -27.59 57.31
C ASN A 258 0.11 -28.32 57.80
#